data_AF-A0A0X3T7J6-F1
#
_entry.id   AF-A0A0X3T7J6-F1
#
_cell.length_a   1.000
_cell.length_b   1.000
_cell.length_c   1.000
_cell.angle_alpha   90.00
_cell.angle_beta   90.00
_cell.angle_gamma   90.00
#
_symmetry.space_group_name_H-M   'P 1'
#
loop_
_entity.id
_entity.type
_entity.pdbx_description
1 polymer ?
#
loop_
_entity_poly.entity_id
_entity_poly.type
_entity_poly.pdbx_seq_one_letter_code
_entity_poly.pdbx_strand_id
1 'polypeptide(L)'
;MSFANALQTETWQPTLAEPSRPCHQWIQALEASPGPHWGISGDQWMSPEQDTYFFCDLHADADAFLRSLKLSGLITRDSALNHLRLTAAGQRSQIIIGGDCFDKGPSNLALLSLIGELYRQHADVILLAGNHDMRIYAGLRALDVMNDWRQAHFFIRMGRKTVPLFAEIHAYGRKHLTDTMPPMTEADIRRALLPPPEWFEFFPAWAQGFMPKSKIDKEIKRIKQKQTDFFQACAEAGLGLRELYQATLWAKDCLLNPEGAFGWFFQSLDLLHISGSYCFSHAGLDDQMAMRLQVQSPDQINQHFRQQLQEGRIFQLYYSALGNTFRTKYRAGDYPLTPRGVRLLKERRIYAMVNGHRSHPNGQQLFVREGLLNFECDTQLNANCRRKKQRQTPGEAVTIFHSDGRVQGLSADYPAVKQFHPNHLSSDDAGGSHGQKEQTV
;
A
#
# COMPACT_ATOMS: atom_id res chain seq x y z
N MET A 1 -0.66 1.11 -33.17
CA MET A 1 -0.84 -0.35 -33.36
C MET A 1 -1.88 -0.82 -32.35
N SER A 2 -2.90 -1.54 -32.82
CA SER A 2 -4.05 -2.00 -32.03
C SER A 2 -3.64 -3.17 -31.12
N PHE A 3 -3.61 -2.98 -29.80
CA PHE A 3 -3.51 -4.07 -28.81
C PHE A 3 -4.86 -4.78 -28.65
N ALA A 4 -5.41 -5.29 -29.74
CA ALA A 4 -6.59 -6.16 -29.75
C ALA A 4 -6.30 -7.48 -30.48
N ASN A 5 -5.07 -7.99 -30.32
CA ASN A 5 -4.86 -9.43 -30.45
C ASN A 5 -5.52 -10.07 -29.22
N ALA A 6 -6.29 -11.14 -29.43
CA ALA A 6 -6.88 -11.92 -28.36
C ALA A 6 -5.79 -12.29 -27.35
N LEU A 7 -5.74 -11.55 -26.23
CA LEU A 7 -4.82 -11.86 -25.15
C LEU A 7 -5.18 -13.26 -24.68
N GLN A 8 -4.18 -14.14 -24.64
CA GLN A 8 -4.36 -15.46 -24.05
C GLN A 8 -4.86 -15.28 -22.62
N THR A 9 -5.88 -16.05 -22.23
CA THR A 9 -6.41 -16.07 -20.87
C THR A 9 -5.88 -17.30 -20.15
N GLU A 10 -5.55 -17.14 -18.88
CA GLU A 10 -5.09 -18.23 -18.03
C GLU A 10 -5.88 -18.22 -16.73
N THR A 11 -6.33 -19.41 -16.29
CA THR A 11 -6.99 -19.56 -14.99
C THR A 11 -5.99 -19.27 -13.87
N TRP A 12 -6.32 -18.29 -13.04
CA TRP A 12 -5.52 -17.88 -11.90
C TRP A 12 -5.80 -18.81 -10.72
N GLN A 13 -5.02 -19.90 -10.66
CA GLN A 13 -5.16 -20.91 -9.63
C GLN A 13 -4.56 -20.42 -8.29
N PRO A 14 -5.28 -20.57 -7.16
CA PRO A 14 -4.73 -20.27 -5.84
C PRO A 14 -3.59 -21.22 -5.50
N THR A 15 -2.50 -20.69 -4.95
CA THR A 15 -1.39 -21.49 -4.43
C THR A 15 -1.29 -21.37 -2.92
N LEU A 16 -0.93 -22.44 -2.22
CA LEU A 16 -0.66 -22.36 -0.78
C LEU A 16 0.61 -21.53 -0.57
N ALA A 17 0.53 -20.51 0.29
CA ALA A 17 1.72 -19.74 0.63
C ALA A 17 2.66 -20.57 1.51
N GLU A 18 3.94 -20.61 1.18
CA GLU A 18 4.95 -21.20 2.08
C GLU A 18 4.92 -20.48 3.44
N PRO A 19 4.92 -21.22 4.56
CA PRO A 19 4.93 -20.61 5.87
C PRO A 19 6.27 -19.88 6.09
N SER A 20 6.22 -18.78 6.82
CA SER A 20 7.41 -17.97 7.13
C SER A 20 8.46 -18.70 7.99
N ARG A 21 8.14 -19.90 8.50
CA ARG A 21 9.05 -20.95 9.01
C ARG A 21 8.44 -22.34 8.77
N PRO A 22 9.22 -23.35 8.36
CA PRO A 22 8.71 -24.72 8.26
C PRO A 22 8.49 -25.29 9.67
N CYS A 23 7.27 -25.72 9.98
CA CYS A 23 7.00 -26.61 11.11
C CYS A 23 6.84 -28.03 10.56
N HIS A 24 7.68 -28.97 10.99
CA HIS A 24 7.65 -30.36 10.49
C HIS A 24 6.29 -31.05 10.67
N GLN A 25 5.49 -30.64 11.65
CA GLN A 25 4.13 -31.18 11.86
C GLN A 25 3.12 -30.74 10.78
N TRP A 26 3.36 -29.64 10.06
CA TRP A 26 2.46 -29.15 9.02
C TRP A 26 2.68 -29.80 7.65
N ILE A 27 3.93 -30.14 7.33
CA ILE A 27 4.29 -30.83 6.08
C ILE A 27 3.66 -32.24 6.06
N GLN A 28 3.71 -32.95 7.19
CA GLN A 28 3.09 -34.27 7.33
C GLN A 28 1.55 -34.24 7.29
N ALA A 29 0.92 -33.14 7.70
CA ALA A 29 -0.54 -32.98 7.63
C ALA A 29 -1.04 -32.64 6.21
N LEU A 30 -0.21 -31.96 5.41
CA LEU A 30 -0.47 -31.63 4.00
C LEU A 30 -0.34 -32.84 3.07
N GLU A 31 0.60 -33.75 3.35
CA GLU A 31 0.79 -34.99 2.58
C GLU A 31 -0.34 -36.03 2.80
N ALA A 32 -1.16 -35.85 3.84
CA ALA A 32 -2.22 -36.78 4.24
C ALA A 32 -3.66 -36.30 3.95
N SER A 33 -3.86 -35.10 3.40
CA SER A 33 -5.20 -34.51 3.20
C SER A 33 -5.66 -34.54 1.73
N PRO A 34 -6.94 -34.88 1.45
CA PRO A 34 -7.50 -34.90 0.11
C PRO A 34 -7.71 -33.47 -0.41
N GLY A 35 -6.71 -32.92 -1.10
CA GLY A 35 -6.79 -31.57 -1.68
C GLY A 35 -7.01 -30.45 -0.64
N PRO A 36 -6.80 -29.18 -1.02
CA PRO A 36 -7.11 -28.05 -0.15
C PRO A 36 -8.64 -27.87 -0.03
N HIS A 37 -9.25 -28.27 1.08
CA HIS A 37 -10.60 -27.83 1.42
C HIS A 37 -10.58 -26.31 1.69
N TRP A 38 -11.00 -25.52 0.71
CA TRP A 38 -10.96 -24.05 0.77
C TRP A 38 -11.88 -23.45 1.86
N GLY A 39 -12.87 -24.23 2.33
CA GLY A 39 -13.82 -23.82 3.36
C GLY A 39 -14.60 -22.55 2.99
N ILE A 40 -14.86 -22.37 1.69
CA ILE A 40 -15.58 -21.24 1.09
C ILE A 40 -16.44 -21.86 -0.03
N SER A 41 -17.77 -21.89 0.13
CA SER A 41 -18.67 -22.16 -0.99
C SER A 41 -18.76 -20.89 -1.85
N GLY A 42 -18.66 -21.03 -3.17
CA GLY A 42 -18.89 -19.92 -4.11
C GLY A 42 -20.22 -19.21 -3.89
N ASP A 43 -21.24 -19.91 -3.38
CA ASP A 43 -22.59 -19.38 -3.14
C ASP A 43 -22.65 -18.31 -2.03
N GLN A 44 -21.63 -18.27 -1.16
CA GLN A 44 -21.54 -17.27 -0.09
C GLN A 44 -20.73 -16.04 -0.51
N TRP A 45 -20.09 -16.08 -1.68
CA TRP A 45 -19.25 -15.01 -2.19
C TRP A 45 -20.09 -13.82 -2.66
N MET A 46 -19.72 -12.63 -2.22
CA MET A 46 -20.35 -11.39 -2.64
C MET A 46 -19.43 -10.66 -3.63
N SER A 47 -19.93 -10.42 -4.84
CA SER A 47 -19.25 -9.59 -5.82
C SER A 47 -19.31 -8.11 -5.42
N PRO A 48 -18.40 -7.25 -5.93
CA PRO A 48 -18.54 -5.80 -5.84
C PRO A 48 -19.85 -5.33 -6.49
N GLU A 49 -20.41 -4.22 -6.02
CA GLU A 49 -21.62 -3.62 -6.62
C GLU A 49 -21.35 -3.02 -8.01
N GLN A 50 -20.12 -2.61 -8.26
CA GLN A 50 -19.64 -2.06 -9.53
C GLN A 50 -18.21 -2.53 -9.80
N ASP A 51 -17.79 -2.48 -11.06
CA ASP A 51 -16.42 -2.85 -11.43
C ASP A 51 -15.41 -2.02 -10.65
N THR A 52 -14.45 -2.71 -10.04
CA THR A 52 -13.46 -2.12 -9.13
C THR A 52 -12.06 -2.37 -9.67
N TYR A 53 -11.30 -1.30 -9.85
CA TYR A 53 -9.95 -1.32 -10.44
C TYR A 53 -8.92 -1.01 -9.37
N PHE A 54 -8.11 -1.99 -9.00
CA PHE A 54 -7.09 -1.87 -7.98
C PHE A 54 -5.71 -1.60 -8.58
N PHE A 55 -5.14 -0.45 -8.24
CA PHE A 55 -3.80 -0.01 -8.63
C PHE A 55 -2.89 0.01 -7.41
N CYS A 56 -1.85 -0.80 -7.44
CA CYS A 56 -1.05 -1.08 -6.26
C CYS A 56 0.32 -0.39 -6.31
N ASP A 57 0.80 0.14 -5.18
CA ASP A 57 2.17 0.60 -4.92
C ASP A 57 2.76 1.47 -6.07
N LEU A 58 2.07 2.59 -6.35
CA LEU A 58 2.38 3.46 -7.48
C LEU A 58 3.76 4.10 -7.41
N HIS A 59 4.28 4.32 -6.20
CA HIS A 59 5.67 4.70 -5.94
C HIS A 59 6.17 5.85 -6.82
N ALA A 60 5.50 7.00 -6.77
CA ALA A 60 5.90 8.23 -7.44
C ALA A 60 6.14 8.09 -8.97
N ASP A 61 5.43 7.19 -9.64
CA ASP A 61 5.54 6.98 -11.09
C ASP A 61 4.21 7.27 -11.81
N ALA A 62 4.03 8.55 -12.18
CA ALA A 62 2.84 9.03 -12.86
C ALA A 62 2.67 8.42 -14.26
N ASP A 63 3.77 8.20 -15.00
CA ASP A 63 3.72 7.60 -16.33
C ASP A 63 3.29 6.13 -16.28
N ALA A 64 3.78 5.36 -15.30
CA ALA A 64 3.32 3.99 -15.07
C ALA A 64 1.85 3.94 -14.67
N PHE A 65 1.40 4.87 -13.83
CA PHE A 65 -0.01 4.94 -13.46
C PHE A 65 -0.88 5.31 -14.68
N LEU A 66 -0.48 6.30 -15.47
CA LEU A 66 -1.18 6.71 -16.70
C LEU A 66 -1.29 5.55 -17.70
N ARG A 67 -0.21 4.78 -17.93
CA ARG A 67 -0.25 3.58 -18.77
C ARG A 67 -1.24 2.55 -18.23
N SER A 68 -1.25 2.35 -16.91
CA SER A 68 -2.16 1.40 -16.25
C SER A 68 -3.63 1.82 -16.38
N LEU A 69 -3.93 3.12 -16.26
CA LEU A 69 -5.28 3.67 -16.50
C LEU A 69 -5.73 3.52 -17.97
N LYS A 70 -4.80 3.64 -18.93
CA LYS A 70 -5.09 3.39 -20.35
C LYS A 70 -5.31 1.91 -20.62
N LEU A 71 -4.48 1.05 -20.02
CA LEU A 71 -4.57 -0.41 -20.13
C LEU A 71 -5.93 -0.92 -19.61
N SER A 72 -6.42 -0.34 -18.52
CA SER A 72 -7.73 -0.70 -17.95
C SER A 72 -8.92 -0.13 -18.73
N GLY A 73 -8.71 0.77 -19.68
CA GLY A 73 -9.78 1.43 -20.42
C GLY A 73 -10.57 2.48 -19.61
N LEU A 74 -10.07 2.88 -18.43
CA LEU A 74 -10.71 3.90 -17.59
C LEU A 74 -10.56 5.30 -18.17
N ILE A 75 -9.49 5.54 -18.92
CA ILE A 75 -9.24 6.80 -19.62
C ILE A 75 -9.00 6.56 -21.11
N THR A 76 -9.16 7.60 -21.91
CA THR A 76 -8.94 7.53 -23.35
C THR A 76 -7.45 7.39 -23.70
N ARG A 77 -7.16 6.85 -24.89
CA ARG A 77 -5.77 6.62 -25.34
C ARG A 77 -4.96 7.92 -25.51
N ASP A 78 -5.63 9.02 -25.84
CA ASP A 78 -5.07 10.37 -26.01
C ASP A 78 -4.85 11.11 -24.69
N SER A 79 -5.29 10.57 -23.55
CA SER A 79 -5.01 11.16 -22.23
C SER A 79 -3.51 11.30 -21.96
N ALA A 80 -3.11 12.37 -21.26
CA ALA A 80 -1.74 12.68 -20.89
C ALA A 80 -1.66 13.08 -19.41
N LEU A 81 -0.44 13.20 -18.86
CA LEU A 81 -0.24 13.51 -17.42
C LEU A 81 -0.92 14.80 -16.97
N ASN A 82 -1.04 15.79 -17.85
CA ASN A 82 -1.66 17.08 -17.60
C ASN A 82 -3.11 17.18 -18.09
N HIS A 83 -3.65 16.13 -18.72
CA HIS A 83 -4.99 16.13 -19.27
C HIS A 83 -5.54 14.71 -19.34
N LEU A 84 -6.37 14.34 -18.37
CA LEU A 84 -7.10 13.09 -18.40
C LEU A 84 -8.46 13.26 -19.07
N ARG A 85 -8.95 12.19 -19.68
CA ARG A 85 -10.35 12.09 -20.10
C ARG A 85 -10.87 10.72 -19.71
N LEU A 86 -11.75 10.68 -18.71
CA LEU A 86 -12.45 9.46 -18.32
C LEU A 86 -13.29 8.91 -19.48
N THR A 87 -13.33 7.59 -19.61
CA THR A 87 -14.30 6.90 -20.47
C THR A 87 -15.61 6.68 -19.71
N ALA A 88 -16.64 6.18 -20.39
CA ALA A 88 -17.87 5.77 -19.74
C ALA A 88 -17.67 4.61 -18.73
N ALA A 89 -16.60 3.82 -18.87
CA ALA A 89 -16.21 2.83 -17.86
C ALA A 89 -15.58 3.54 -16.66
N GLY A 90 -14.64 4.47 -16.90
CA GLY A 90 -14.00 5.27 -15.84
C GLY A 90 -14.95 6.09 -14.99
N GLN A 91 -16.07 6.55 -15.57
CA GLN A 91 -17.10 7.30 -14.83
C GLN A 91 -18.02 6.43 -13.96
N ARG A 92 -18.11 5.12 -14.23
CA ARG A 92 -19.08 4.20 -13.59
C ARG A 92 -18.41 3.13 -12.73
N SER A 93 -17.10 3.18 -12.60
CA SER A 93 -16.31 2.18 -11.88
C SER A 93 -15.59 2.82 -10.71
N GLN A 94 -15.25 1.99 -9.73
CA GLN A 94 -14.44 2.40 -8.60
C GLN A 94 -12.95 2.24 -8.93
N ILE A 95 -12.16 3.25 -8.60
CA ILE A 95 -10.71 3.24 -8.69
C ILE A 95 -10.15 3.17 -7.28
N ILE A 96 -9.53 2.06 -6.91
CA ILE A 96 -8.85 1.92 -5.63
C ILE A 96 -7.34 2.02 -5.84
N ILE A 97 -6.70 2.98 -5.17
CA ILE A 97 -5.24 3.12 -5.13
C ILE A 97 -4.75 2.52 -3.81
N GLY A 98 -3.92 1.48 -3.89
CA GLY A 98 -3.43 0.66 -2.76
C GLY A 98 -2.40 1.32 -1.84
N GLY A 99 -2.21 2.63 -1.94
CA GLY A 99 -1.22 3.41 -1.19
C GLY A 99 0.20 3.32 -1.76
N ASP A 100 1.16 3.74 -0.94
CA ASP A 100 2.58 3.84 -1.26
C ASP A 100 2.83 4.72 -2.50
N CYS A 101 2.15 5.88 -2.55
CA CYS A 101 2.26 6.86 -3.62
C CYS A 101 3.60 7.61 -3.61
N PHE A 102 4.31 7.64 -2.48
CA PHE A 102 5.62 8.27 -2.39
C PHE A 102 6.80 7.30 -2.61
N ASP A 103 7.97 7.89 -2.92
CA ASP A 103 9.27 7.24 -3.02
C ASP A 103 9.45 6.30 -4.24
N LYS A 104 10.70 5.97 -4.55
CA LYS A 104 11.23 5.10 -5.61
C LYS A 104 11.07 5.63 -7.04
N GLY A 105 9.93 6.21 -7.41
CA GLY A 105 9.67 6.66 -8.78
C GLY A 105 10.35 7.96 -9.20
N PRO A 106 10.09 8.40 -10.44
CA PRO A 106 10.69 9.60 -11.02
C PRO A 106 10.17 10.92 -10.44
N SER A 107 8.88 11.04 -10.08
CA SER A 107 8.32 12.29 -9.55
C SER A 107 7.10 12.06 -8.67
N ASN A 108 7.22 12.52 -7.42
CA ASN A 108 6.14 12.46 -6.45
C ASN A 108 5.03 13.44 -6.83
N LEU A 109 5.38 14.70 -7.16
CA LEU A 109 4.39 15.74 -7.44
C LEU A 109 3.61 15.48 -8.73
N ALA A 110 4.24 14.89 -9.74
CA ALA A 110 3.54 14.48 -10.97
C ALA A 110 2.49 13.40 -10.67
N LEU A 111 2.81 12.41 -9.83
CA LEU A 111 1.85 11.37 -9.47
C LEU A 111 0.69 11.94 -8.66
N LEU A 112 0.97 12.78 -7.66
CA LEU A 112 -0.08 13.44 -6.89
C LEU A 112 -0.97 14.32 -7.78
N SER A 113 -0.39 15.04 -8.74
CA SER A 113 -1.15 15.86 -9.69
C SER A 113 -2.09 15.01 -10.55
N LEU A 114 -1.62 13.84 -11.01
CA LEU A 114 -2.39 12.90 -11.79
C LEU A 114 -3.54 12.28 -10.99
N ILE A 115 -3.32 11.90 -9.74
CA ILE A 115 -4.39 11.42 -8.84
C ILE A 115 -5.39 12.54 -8.55
N GLY A 116 -4.91 13.76 -8.28
CA GLY A 116 -5.76 14.93 -8.07
C GLY A 116 -6.64 15.26 -9.29
N GLU A 117 -6.19 14.97 -10.50
CA GLU A 117 -7.00 15.12 -11.71
C GLU A 117 -8.18 14.13 -11.75
N LEU A 118 -8.01 12.90 -11.26
CA LEU A 118 -9.13 11.95 -11.14
C LEU A 118 -10.21 12.49 -10.18
N TYR A 119 -9.81 13.04 -9.03
CA TYR A 119 -10.73 13.69 -8.10
C TYR A 119 -11.43 14.90 -8.73
N ARG A 120 -10.71 15.75 -9.47
CA ARG A 120 -11.30 16.90 -10.18
C ARG A 120 -12.32 16.50 -11.25
N GLN A 121 -12.15 15.32 -11.85
CA GLN A 121 -13.12 14.76 -12.79
C GLN A 121 -14.25 13.98 -12.13
N HIS A 122 -14.35 14.03 -10.80
CA HIS A 122 -15.35 13.32 -10.02
C HIS A 122 -15.34 11.79 -10.25
N ALA A 123 -14.17 11.22 -10.56
CA ALA A 123 -14.02 9.77 -10.53
C ALA A 123 -14.25 9.25 -9.10
N ASP A 124 -14.83 8.07 -8.98
CA ASP A 124 -14.96 7.37 -7.69
C ASP A 124 -13.59 6.78 -7.31
N VAL A 125 -12.84 7.53 -6.51
CA VAL A 125 -11.47 7.17 -6.09
C VAL A 125 -11.44 6.89 -4.60
N ILE A 126 -11.00 5.67 -4.24
CA ILE A 126 -10.60 5.30 -2.88
C ILE A 126 -9.08 5.28 -2.81
N LEU A 127 -8.52 6.05 -1.89
CA LEU A 127 -7.07 6.13 -1.69
C LEU A 127 -6.69 5.49 -0.36
N LEU A 128 -6.01 4.35 -0.41
CA LEU A 128 -5.57 3.63 0.78
C LEU A 128 -4.23 4.16 1.31
N ALA A 129 -4.05 4.12 2.63
CA ALA A 129 -2.81 4.49 3.28
C ALA A 129 -1.74 3.41 3.10
N GLY A 130 -0.61 3.77 2.52
CA GLY A 130 0.60 2.96 2.48
C GLY A 130 1.63 3.31 3.56
N ASN A 131 2.59 2.42 3.77
CA ASN A 131 3.72 2.61 4.68
C ASN A 131 4.54 3.87 4.37
N HIS A 132 4.76 4.14 3.09
CA HIS A 132 5.55 5.27 2.60
C HIS A 132 4.79 6.57 2.81
N ASP A 133 3.48 6.59 2.49
CA ASP A 133 2.61 7.73 2.72
C ASP A 133 2.62 8.12 4.20
N MET A 134 2.38 7.13 5.06
CA MET A 134 2.37 7.34 6.50
C MET A 134 3.73 7.77 7.06
N ARG A 135 4.83 7.37 6.43
CA ARG A 135 6.17 7.80 6.83
C ARG A 135 6.44 9.25 6.47
N ILE A 136 5.99 9.72 5.31
CA ILE A 136 6.07 11.14 4.92
C ILE A 136 5.23 11.97 5.89
N TYR A 137 3.98 11.57 6.12
CA TYR A 137 3.10 12.24 7.07
C TYR A 137 3.75 12.36 8.46
N ALA A 138 4.25 11.23 8.98
CA ALA A 138 4.93 11.16 10.27
C ALA A 138 6.14 12.09 10.35
N GLY A 139 6.97 12.11 9.31
CA GLY A 139 8.18 12.92 9.30
C GLY A 139 7.89 14.41 9.25
N LEU A 140 6.94 14.85 8.41
CA LEU A 140 6.55 16.25 8.32
C LEU A 140 5.88 16.76 9.61
N ARG A 141 5.05 15.93 10.25
CA ARG A 141 4.42 16.25 11.53
C ARG A 141 5.40 16.28 12.70
N ALA A 142 6.47 15.46 12.67
CA ALA A 142 7.45 15.42 13.75
C ALA A 142 8.14 16.76 14.01
N LEU A 143 8.21 17.61 12.99
CA LEU A 143 8.79 18.96 13.08
C LEU A 143 8.02 19.87 14.04
N ASP A 144 6.72 19.63 14.23
CA ASP A 144 5.89 20.39 15.17
C ASP A 144 6.07 19.94 16.63
N VAL A 145 6.75 18.82 16.84
CA VAL A 145 6.82 18.09 18.12
C VAL A 145 8.22 17.52 18.36
N MET A 146 9.28 18.27 18.00
CA MET A 146 10.67 17.83 18.20
C MET A 146 11.06 17.65 19.68
N ASN A 147 10.27 18.20 20.61
CA ASN A 147 10.38 17.99 22.05
C ASN A 147 9.69 16.69 22.54
N ASP A 148 8.95 16.01 21.67
CA ASP A 148 8.27 14.77 22.01
C ASP A 148 9.14 13.56 21.68
N TRP A 149 9.70 12.94 22.72
CA TRP A 149 10.57 11.76 22.63
C TRP A 149 9.97 10.61 21.84
N ARG A 150 8.65 10.53 21.78
CA ARG A 150 7.91 9.50 21.07
C ARG A 150 8.12 9.60 19.57
N GLN A 151 8.17 10.82 19.04
CA GLN A 151 7.97 11.07 17.61
C GLN A 151 8.98 12.02 16.95
N ALA A 152 9.85 12.70 17.71
CA ALA A 152 10.90 13.58 17.18
C ALA A 152 11.79 12.91 16.10
N HIS A 153 12.04 11.60 16.23
CA HIS A 153 12.88 10.87 15.28
C HIS A 153 12.24 10.64 13.89
N PHE A 154 10.92 10.83 13.73
CA PHE A 154 10.24 10.43 12.50
C PHE A 154 10.71 11.21 11.26
N PHE A 155 11.13 12.48 11.42
CA PHE A 155 11.65 13.27 10.30
C PHE A 155 12.86 12.57 9.65
N ILE A 156 13.86 12.21 10.46
CA ILE A 156 15.02 11.46 9.99
C ILE A 156 14.68 10.03 9.60
N ARG A 157 13.68 9.43 10.24
CA ARG A 157 13.25 8.05 9.92
C ARG A 157 12.79 7.91 8.47
N MET A 158 12.27 8.97 7.84
CA MET A 158 12.01 9.03 6.39
C MET A 158 13.24 8.59 5.59
N GLY A 159 14.39 9.22 5.87
CA GLY A 159 15.70 8.89 5.33
C GLY A 159 15.87 9.24 3.84
N ARG A 160 17.00 8.80 3.28
CA ARG A 160 17.48 9.13 1.91
C ARG A 160 16.42 9.08 0.81
N LYS A 161 15.50 8.14 0.92
CA LYS A 161 14.43 7.87 -0.04
C LYS A 161 13.46 9.04 -0.25
N THR A 162 13.35 9.93 0.73
CA THR A 162 12.47 11.11 0.67
C THR A 162 13.17 12.33 0.06
N VAL A 163 14.49 12.30 -0.10
CA VAL A 163 15.23 13.46 -0.65
C VAL A 163 14.73 13.90 -2.03
N PRO A 164 14.39 13.01 -2.97
CA PRO A 164 13.80 13.43 -4.25
C PRO A 164 12.53 14.28 -4.09
N LEU A 165 11.66 13.95 -3.13
CA LEU A 165 10.46 14.75 -2.83
C LEU A 165 10.84 16.16 -2.38
N PHE A 166 11.80 16.31 -1.48
CA PHE A 166 12.25 17.64 -1.05
C PHE A 166 12.90 18.43 -2.18
N ALA A 167 13.64 17.78 -3.07
CA ALA A 167 14.22 18.43 -4.24
C ALA A 167 13.13 18.92 -5.21
N GLU A 168 12.10 18.10 -5.45
CA GLU A 168 10.93 18.47 -6.25
C GLU A 168 10.17 19.64 -5.61
N ILE A 169 9.90 19.58 -4.30
CA ILE A 169 9.20 20.64 -3.57
C ILE A 169 10.01 21.94 -3.56
N HIS A 170 11.33 21.87 -3.40
CA HIS A 170 12.18 23.05 -3.50
C HIS A 170 12.11 23.69 -4.89
N ALA A 171 12.16 22.86 -5.95
CA ALA A 171 12.03 23.34 -7.33
C ALA A 171 10.64 23.93 -7.62
N TYR A 172 9.58 23.32 -7.08
CA TYR A 172 8.21 23.81 -7.15
C TYR A 172 8.07 25.14 -6.41
N GLY A 173 8.52 25.20 -5.16
CA GLY A 173 8.41 26.38 -4.31
C GLY A 173 9.13 27.59 -4.89
N ARG A 174 10.33 27.43 -5.46
CA ARG A 174 11.02 28.53 -6.16
C ARG A 174 10.23 29.15 -7.32
N LYS A 175 9.28 28.41 -7.91
CA LYS A 175 8.45 28.89 -9.03
C LYS A 175 7.09 29.42 -8.58
N HIS A 176 6.55 28.87 -7.50
CA HIS A 176 5.13 29.05 -7.15
C HIS A 176 4.89 29.64 -5.75
N LEU A 177 5.88 29.62 -4.88
CA LEU A 177 5.76 30.08 -3.49
C LEU A 177 6.68 31.28 -3.28
N THR A 178 6.17 32.32 -2.63
CA THR A 178 6.87 33.60 -2.42
C THR A 178 7.50 33.72 -1.03
N ASP A 179 7.15 32.83 -0.12
CA ASP A 179 7.58 32.91 1.27
C ASP A 179 9.05 32.55 1.42
N THR A 180 9.81 33.50 1.96
CA THR A 180 11.21 33.32 2.29
C THR A 180 11.35 33.03 3.77
N MET A 181 12.09 31.98 4.11
CA MET A 181 12.40 31.65 5.49
C MET A 181 13.14 32.81 6.17
N PRO A 182 12.84 33.10 7.46
CA PRO A 182 13.61 34.07 8.24
C PRO A 182 15.13 33.75 8.26
N PRO A 183 15.97 34.73 8.57
CA PRO A 183 17.38 34.48 8.82
C PRO A 183 17.53 33.52 10.01
N MET A 184 18.17 32.38 9.77
CA MET A 184 18.39 31.33 10.77
C MET A 184 19.82 30.84 10.63
N THR A 185 20.48 30.54 11.76
CA THR A 185 21.81 29.92 11.74
C THR A 185 21.69 28.45 11.35
N GLU A 186 22.78 27.86 10.87
CA GLU A 186 22.81 26.41 10.61
C GLU A 186 22.50 25.59 11.88
N ALA A 187 22.92 26.07 13.05
CA ALA A 187 22.65 25.41 14.32
C ALA A 187 21.14 25.39 14.64
N ASP A 188 20.43 26.48 14.36
CA ASP A 188 18.98 26.55 14.56
C ASP A 188 18.23 25.63 13.61
N ILE A 189 18.66 25.57 12.34
CA ILE A 189 18.06 24.67 11.35
C ILE A 189 18.31 23.20 11.74
N ARG A 190 19.52 22.86 12.17
CA ARG A 190 19.82 21.50 12.66
C ARG A 190 18.95 21.13 13.85
N ARG A 191 18.75 22.05 14.80
CA ARG A 191 17.87 21.84 15.95
C ARG A 191 16.41 21.62 15.54
N ALA A 192 15.96 22.27 14.47
CA ALA A 192 14.61 22.12 13.95
C ALA A 192 14.39 20.79 13.19
N LEU A 193 15.44 20.23 12.57
CA LEU A 193 15.35 19.04 11.73
C LEU A 193 15.75 17.74 12.45
N LEU A 194 16.49 17.82 13.55
CA LEU A 194 17.04 16.65 14.24
C LEU A 194 16.37 16.41 15.58
N PRO A 195 16.15 15.13 15.94
CA PRO A 195 15.83 14.82 17.33
C PRO A 195 16.97 15.33 18.21
N PRO A 196 16.66 15.92 19.38
CA PRO A 196 17.70 16.44 20.25
C PRO A 196 18.55 15.29 20.81
N PRO A 197 19.81 15.55 21.22
CA PRO A 197 20.74 14.50 21.66
C PRO A 197 20.18 13.58 22.75
N GLU A 198 19.42 14.14 23.69
CA GLU A 198 18.77 13.46 24.81
C GLU A 198 17.72 12.43 24.35
N TRP A 199 17.21 12.56 23.12
CA TRP A 199 16.30 11.58 22.53
C TRP A 199 16.87 10.16 22.57
N PHE A 200 18.18 10.00 22.33
CA PHE A 200 18.82 8.69 22.33
C PHE A 200 18.86 8.03 23.72
N GLU A 201 18.72 8.81 24.79
CA GLU A 201 18.70 8.36 26.17
C GLU A 201 17.28 8.10 26.66
N PHE A 202 16.33 8.98 26.34
CA PHE A 202 14.96 8.92 26.86
C PHE A 202 14.00 8.07 26.01
N PHE A 203 14.22 7.96 24.69
CA PHE A 203 13.37 7.15 23.83
C PHE A 203 13.24 5.69 24.28
N PRO A 204 14.33 5.00 24.70
CA PRO A 204 14.22 3.61 25.16
C PRO A 204 13.30 3.42 26.35
N ALA A 205 13.39 4.29 27.36
CA ALA A 205 12.54 4.20 28.54
C ALA A 205 11.07 4.34 28.15
N TRP A 206 10.77 5.25 27.23
CA TRP A 206 9.40 5.47 26.79
C TRP A 206 8.86 4.36 25.87
N ALA A 207 9.68 3.82 24.96
CA ALA A 207 9.26 2.84 23.96
C ALA A 207 9.07 1.41 24.51
N GLN A 208 9.52 1.11 25.74
CA GLN A 208 9.47 -0.23 26.35
C GLN A 208 8.05 -0.83 26.41
N GLY A 209 7.02 0.00 26.58
CA GLY A 209 5.62 -0.47 26.59
C GLY A 209 5.03 -0.81 25.21
N PHE A 210 5.73 -0.45 24.12
CA PHE A 210 5.21 -0.57 22.76
C PHE A 210 6.00 -1.53 21.89
N MET A 211 7.28 -1.77 22.21
CA MET A 211 8.11 -2.69 21.42
C MET A 211 9.22 -3.35 22.26
N PRO A 212 9.65 -4.57 21.89
CA PRO A 212 10.75 -5.25 22.57
C PRO A 212 12.07 -4.46 22.52
N LYS A 213 12.92 -4.63 23.54
CA LYS A 213 14.26 -4.02 23.64
C LYS A 213 15.08 -4.16 22.35
N SER A 214 15.06 -5.34 21.73
CA SER A 214 15.80 -5.58 20.48
C SER A 214 15.33 -4.72 19.30
N LYS A 215 14.07 -4.27 19.28
CA LYS A 215 13.55 -3.32 18.28
C LYS A 215 13.94 -1.88 18.62
N ILE A 216 13.90 -1.53 19.90
CA ILE A 216 14.37 -0.22 20.40
C ILE A 216 15.85 -0.02 20.03
N ASP A 217 16.71 -1.00 20.33
CA ASP A 217 18.15 -0.92 20.05
C ASP A 217 18.41 -0.79 18.54
N LYS A 218 17.68 -1.55 17.72
CA LYS A 218 17.72 -1.42 16.25
C LYS A 218 17.25 -0.06 15.77
N GLU A 219 16.26 0.53 16.43
CA GLU A 219 15.71 1.84 16.10
C GLU A 219 16.74 2.94 16.35
N ILE A 220 17.35 2.98 17.54
CA ILE A 220 18.42 3.94 17.88
C ILE A 220 19.55 3.84 16.86
N LYS A 221 20.07 2.63 16.60
CA LYS A 221 21.17 2.43 15.64
C LYS A 221 20.77 2.93 14.25
N ARG A 222 19.54 2.64 13.83
CA ARG A 222 19.03 3.05 12.52
C ARG A 222 18.88 4.56 12.40
N ILE A 223 18.43 5.26 13.44
CA ILE A 223 18.29 6.71 13.41
C ILE A 223 19.67 7.38 13.30
N LYS A 224 20.68 6.92 14.06
CA LYS A 224 22.07 7.41 13.90
C LYS A 224 22.58 7.28 12.48
N GLN A 225 22.44 6.08 11.88
CA GLN A 225 22.86 5.86 10.49
C GLN A 225 22.09 6.74 9.50
N LYS A 226 20.77 6.83 9.66
CA LYS A 226 19.91 7.60 8.77
C LYS A 226 20.19 9.11 8.83
N GLN A 227 20.62 9.66 9.96
CA GLN A 227 21.02 11.08 10.03
C GLN A 227 22.13 11.37 9.02
N THR A 228 23.20 10.56 9.04
CA THR A 228 24.33 10.71 8.12
C THR A 228 23.90 10.50 6.66
N ASP A 229 23.24 9.38 6.37
CA ASP A 229 22.84 9.02 5.00
C ASP A 229 21.87 10.04 4.39
N PHE A 230 20.99 10.63 5.21
CA PHE A 230 19.99 11.60 4.77
C PHE A 230 20.64 12.92 4.35
N PHE A 231 21.48 13.52 5.18
CA PHE A 231 22.15 14.77 4.81
C PHE A 231 23.13 14.58 3.65
N GLN A 232 23.82 13.44 3.58
CA GLN A 232 24.65 13.10 2.43
C GLN A 232 23.80 13.07 1.15
N ALA A 233 22.64 12.42 1.18
CA ALA A 233 21.74 12.39 0.03
C ALA A 233 21.19 13.78 -0.34
N CYS A 234 20.88 14.63 0.65
CA CYS A 234 20.49 16.02 0.38
C CYS A 234 21.59 16.78 -0.36
N ALA A 235 22.85 16.66 0.09
CA ALA A 235 23.98 17.30 -0.57
C ALA A 235 24.18 16.78 -2.02
N GLU A 236 24.08 15.48 -2.24
CA GLU A 236 24.12 14.87 -3.59
C GLU A 236 22.99 15.37 -4.50
N ALA A 237 21.83 15.72 -3.92
CA ALA A 237 20.69 16.29 -4.64
C ALA A 237 20.78 17.82 -4.79
N GLY A 238 21.87 18.47 -4.35
CA GLY A 238 22.04 19.92 -4.40
C GLY A 238 21.20 20.69 -3.38
N LEU A 239 20.74 20.03 -2.33
CA LEU A 239 20.03 20.65 -1.21
C LEU A 239 21.00 20.89 -0.05
N GLY A 240 21.44 22.13 0.10
CA GLY A 240 22.08 22.59 1.33
C GLY A 240 21.08 22.58 2.50
N LEU A 241 21.59 22.86 3.70
CA LEU A 241 20.78 22.79 4.92
C LEU A 241 19.63 23.81 4.91
N ARG A 242 19.87 25.00 4.36
CA ARG A 242 18.85 26.06 4.23
C ARG A 242 17.79 25.69 3.20
N GLU A 243 18.19 25.18 2.04
CA GLU A 243 17.28 24.73 0.99
C GLU A 243 16.42 23.56 1.47
N LEU A 244 17.02 22.60 2.18
CA LEU A 244 16.31 21.47 2.77
C LEU A 244 15.24 21.93 3.76
N TYR A 245 15.58 22.86 4.66
CA TYR A 245 14.63 23.37 5.64
C TYR A 245 13.50 24.15 4.97
N GLN A 246 13.81 25.03 4.01
CA GLN A 246 12.81 25.72 3.20
C GLN A 246 11.89 24.74 2.48
N ALA A 247 12.45 23.74 1.81
CA ALA A 247 11.70 22.69 1.13
C ALA A 247 10.80 21.91 2.09
N THR A 248 11.25 21.71 3.32
CA THR A 248 10.49 21.05 4.36
C THR A 248 9.30 21.89 4.82
N LEU A 249 9.47 23.20 5.01
CA LEU A 249 8.37 24.12 5.32
C LEU A 249 7.34 24.16 4.18
N TRP A 250 7.80 24.28 2.94
CA TRP A 250 6.94 24.19 1.77
C TRP A 250 6.27 22.83 1.63
N ALA A 251 6.92 21.74 2.04
CA ALA A 251 6.29 20.42 2.02
C ALA A 251 5.13 20.34 3.01
N LYS A 252 5.28 20.91 4.21
CA LYS A 252 4.19 21.01 5.17
C LYS A 252 3.04 21.83 4.60
N ASP A 253 3.34 22.98 4.01
CA ASP A 253 2.30 23.82 3.42
C ASP A 253 1.62 23.11 2.23
N CYS A 254 2.36 22.58 1.28
CA CYS A 254 1.77 21.92 0.11
C CYS A 254 0.99 20.64 0.45
N LEU A 255 1.41 19.84 1.44
CA LEU A 255 0.87 18.50 1.68
C LEU A 255 -0.01 18.40 2.93
N LEU A 256 0.23 19.19 3.97
CA LEU A 256 -0.48 19.10 5.26
C LEU A 256 -1.49 20.23 5.48
N ASN A 257 -1.26 21.41 4.90
CA ASN A 257 -2.24 22.50 4.93
C ASN A 257 -3.43 22.09 4.03
N PRO A 258 -4.68 22.12 4.51
CA PRO A 258 -5.85 21.79 3.69
C PRO A 258 -5.96 22.60 2.40
N GLU A 259 -5.51 23.86 2.42
CA GLU A 259 -5.51 24.77 1.26
C GLU A 259 -4.26 24.62 0.37
N GLY A 260 -3.31 23.77 0.78
CA GLY A 260 -2.11 23.48 0.01
C GLY A 260 -2.45 22.75 -1.30
N ALA A 261 -1.59 22.88 -2.31
CA ALA A 261 -1.79 22.28 -3.65
C ALA A 261 -2.11 20.76 -3.62
N PHE A 262 -1.62 20.06 -2.59
CA PHE A 262 -1.83 18.63 -2.36
C PHE A 262 -2.39 18.35 -0.96
N GLY A 263 -2.98 19.36 -0.30
CA GLY A 263 -3.52 19.28 1.06
C GLY A 263 -4.62 18.22 1.23
N TRP A 264 -5.30 17.90 0.13
CA TRP A 264 -6.31 16.84 0.06
C TRP A 264 -5.73 15.44 0.31
N PHE A 265 -4.47 15.17 -0.07
CA PHE A 265 -3.94 13.80 -0.16
C PHE A 265 -4.04 13.01 1.14
N PHE A 266 -3.48 13.55 2.23
CA PHE A 266 -3.49 12.85 3.52
C PHE A 266 -4.87 12.81 4.17
N GLN A 267 -5.75 13.75 3.82
CA GLN A 267 -7.13 13.79 4.32
C GLN A 267 -8.01 12.73 3.65
N SER A 268 -7.73 12.44 2.37
CA SER A 268 -8.42 11.43 1.59
C SER A 268 -8.06 9.99 1.99
N LEU A 269 -6.96 9.76 2.72
CA LEU A 269 -6.50 8.41 3.05
C LEU A 269 -7.53 7.62 3.87
N ASP A 270 -7.85 6.42 3.39
CA ASP A 270 -8.53 5.36 4.12
C ASP A 270 -7.52 4.30 4.57
N LEU A 271 -7.82 3.62 5.68
CA LEU A 271 -6.99 2.52 6.16
C LEU A 271 -7.28 1.23 5.38
N LEU A 272 -8.57 0.99 5.11
CA LEU A 272 -9.06 -0.17 4.39
C LEU A 272 -10.35 0.18 3.64
N HIS A 273 -10.71 -0.65 2.67
CA HIS A 273 -11.99 -0.59 1.99
C HIS A 273 -12.56 -2.00 1.83
N ILE A 274 -13.87 -2.17 1.94
CA ILE A 274 -14.53 -3.47 1.73
C ILE A 274 -15.55 -3.31 0.62
N SER A 275 -15.46 -4.17 -0.38
CA SER A 275 -16.42 -4.26 -1.47
C SER A 275 -16.74 -5.74 -1.72
N GLY A 276 -18.00 -6.13 -1.56
CA GLY A 276 -18.39 -7.54 -1.54
C GLY A 276 -17.59 -8.35 -0.50
N SER A 277 -17.02 -9.47 -0.94
CA SER A 277 -16.19 -10.36 -0.12
C SER A 277 -14.69 -10.00 -0.08
N TYR A 278 -14.33 -8.83 -0.60
CA TYR A 278 -12.95 -8.37 -0.74
C TYR A 278 -12.64 -7.26 0.27
N CYS A 279 -11.58 -7.44 1.06
CA CYS A 279 -11.02 -6.38 1.90
C CYS A 279 -9.72 -5.85 1.27
N PHE A 280 -9.76 -4.61 0.81
CA PHE A 280 -8.64 -3.88 0.23
C PHE A 280 -7.87 -3.16 1.34
N SER A 281 -6.56 -3.37 1.39
CA SER A 281 -5.64 -2.69 2.32
C SER A 281 -4.23 -2.71 1.73
N HIS A 282 -3.35 -1.79 2.13
CA HIS A 282 -2.00 -1.78 1.57
C HIS A 282 -1.22 -3.09 1.87
N ALA A 283 -1.25 -3.59 3.11
CA ALA A 283 -0.45 -4.77 3.49
C ALA A 283 -1.28 -5.99 3.92
N GLY A 284 -2.31 -5.82 4.74
CA GLY A 284 -3.16 -6.90 5.25
C GLY A 284 -3.84 -6.56 6.58
N LEU A 285 -4.45 -7.55 7.23
CA LEU A 285 -5.07 -7.41 8.56
C LEU A 285 -4.44 -8.40 9.56
N ASP A 286 -4.63 -8.13 10.85
CA ASP A 286 -4.31 -9.04 11.94
C ASP A 286 -5.57 -9.41 12.74
N ASP A 287 -5.42 -10.28 13.74
CA ASP A 287 -6.52 -10.73 14.59
C ASP A 287 -7.24 -9.57 15.30
N GLN A 288 -6.54 -8.50 15.67
CA GLN A 288 -7.17 -7.36 16.34
C GLN A 288 -8.05 -6.57 15.37
N MET A 289 -7.58 -6.37 14.13
CA MET A 289 -8.40 -5.76 13.08
C MET A 289 -9.60 -6.63 12.70
N ALA A 290 -9.43 -7.95 12.63
CA ALA A 290 -10.54 -8.88 12.42
C ALA A 290 -11.59 -8.80 13.54
N MET A 291 -11.17 -8.67 14.80
CA MET A 291 -12.08 -8.42 15.93
C MET A 291 -12.76 -7.05 15.85
N ARG A 292 -12.04 -5.99 15.45
CA ARG A 292 -12.65 -4.65 15.28
C ARG A 292 -13.75 -4.65 14.23
N LEU A 293 -13.55 -5.35 13.11
CA LEU A 293 -14.55 -5.53 12.07
C LEU A 293 -15.81 -6.30 12.54
N GLN A 294 -15.77 -6.98 13.69
CA GLN A 294 -16.98 -7.58 14.30
C GLN A 294 -17.91 -6.59 14.96
N VAL A 295 -17.44 -5.38 15.28
CA VAL A 295 -18.23 -4.40 16.04
C VAL A 295 -18.19 -3.01 15.43
N GLN A 296 -17.34 -2.78 14.44
CA GLN A 296 -17.21 -1.51 13.72
C GLN A 296 -17.38 -1.73 12.21
N SER A 297 -17.99 -0.77 11.53
CA SER A 297 -17.96 -0.70 10.07
C SER A 297 -16.59 -0.26 9.55
N PRO A 298 -16.25 -0.54 8.27
CA PRO A 298 -15.08 0.02 7.62
C PRO A 298 -14.95 1.54 7.77
N ASP A 299 -16.06 2.27 7.60
CA ASP A 299 -16.09 3.73 7.74
C ASP A 299 -15.75 4.21 9.15
N GLN A 300 -16.25 3.52 10.18
CA GLN A 300 -15.91 3.84 11.57
C GLN A 300 -14.42 3.60 11.86
N ILE A 301 -13.83 2.55 11.29
CA ILE A 301 -12.39 2.28 11.38
C ILE A 301 -11.59 3.37 10.67
N ASN A 302 -11.99 3.75 9.46
CA ASN A 302 -11.34 4.79 8.67
C ASN A 302 -11.46 6.17 9.32
N GLN A 303 -12.62 6.49 9.90
CA GLN A 303 -12.82 7.71 10.67
C GLN A 303 -11.90 7.75 11.89
N HIS A 304 -11.80 6.64 12.64
CA HIS A 304 -10.89 6.54 13.77
C HIS A 304 -9.42 6.67 13.35
N PHE A 305 -9.04 6.07 12.22
CA PHE A 305 -7.71 6.25 11.62
C PHE A 305 -7.42 7.72 11.30
N ARG A 306 -8.32 8.41 10.57
CA ARG A 306 -8.17 9.84 10.24
C ARG A 306 -8.11 10.72 11.49
N GLN A 307 -8.91 10.41 12.51
CA GLN A 307 -8.86 11.11 13.79
C GLN A 307 -7.49 10.98 14.46
N GLN A 308 -6.89 9.78 14.48
CA GLN A 308 -5.55 9.59 15.04
C GLN A 308 -4.47 10.39 14.28
N LEU A 309 -4.64 10.58 12.96
CA LEU A 309 -3.77 11.47 12.18
C LEU A 309 -3.93 12.93 12.60
N GLN A 310 -5.16 13.42 12.67
CA GLN A 310 -5.48 14.79 13.05
C GLN A 310 -4.96 15.13 14.46
N GLU A 311 -5.11 14.21 15.42
CA GLU A 311 -4.62 14.34 16.80
C GLU A 311 -3.09 14.28 16.92
N GLY A 312 -2.35 13.95 15.85
CA GLY A 312 -0.89 13.88 15.87
C GLY A 312 -0.33 12.72 16.72
N ARG A 313 -1.13 11.68 16.98
CA ARG A 313 -0.76 10.47 17.76
C ARG A 313 0.00 9.45 16.92
N ILE A 314 1.02 9.91 16.21
CA ILE A 314 1.63 9.19 15.10
C ILE A 314 2.39 7.97 15.60
N PHE A 315 3.11 8.06 16.71
CA PHE A 315 3.81 6.91 17.25
C PHE A 315 2.83 5.79 17.63
N GLN A 316 1.81 6.11 18.41
CA GLN A 316 0.81 5.14 18.88
C GLN A 316 0.11 4.49 17.69
N LEU A 317 -0.31 5.30 16.71
CA LEU A 317 -0.90 4.80 15.48
C LEU A 317 0.06 3.85 14.76
N TYR A 318 1.30 4.29 14.51
CA TYR A 318 2.27 3.55 13.73
C TYR A 318 2.55 2.18 14.35
N TYR A 319 2.62 2.06 15.68
CA TYR A 319 2.90 0.79 16.39
C TYR A 319 1.66 0.04 16.91
N SER A 320 0.45 0.42 16.47
CA SER A 320 -0.82 -0.27 16.77
C SER A 320 -1.24 -1.27 15.69
N ALA A 321 -2.35 -1.98 15.92
CA ALA A 321 -3.01 -2.81 14.90
C ALA A 321 -3.41 -2.01 13.64
N LEU A 322 -3.83 -0.75 13.79
CA LEU A 322 -4.10 0.13 12.64
C LEU A 322 -2.81 0.37 11.85
N GLY A 323 -1.70 0.62 12.56
CA GLY A 323 -0.38 0.77 11.96
C GLY A 323 0.07 -0.47 11.20
N ASN A 324 -0.30 -1.65 11.69
CA ASN A 324 0.05 -2.91 11.04
C ASN A 324 -0.62 -3.06 9.66
N THR A 325 -1.85 -2.56 9.48
CA THR A 325 -2.60 -2.62 8.21
C THR A 325 -1.88 -1.96 7.02
N PHE A 326 -1.14 -0.88 7.27
CA PHE A 326 -0.34 -0.21 6.24
C PHE A 326 1.17 -0.50 6.33
N ARG A 327 1.69 -1.10 7.40
CA ARG A 327 3.15 -1.32 7.55
C ARG A 327 3.63 -2.68 7.09
N THR A 328 2.85 -3.74 7.32
CA THR A 328 3.32 -5.09 7.05
C THR A 328 2.26 -6.15 6.88
N LYS A 329 2.62 -7.12 6.04
CA LYS A 329 1.97 -8.40 5.89
C LYS A 329 2.52 -9.41 6.90
N TYR A 330 1.68 -9.86 7.84
CA TYR A 330 1.86 -11.04 8.72
C TYR A 330 3.24 -11.22 9.40
N ARG A 331 3.70 -10.26 10.20
CA ARG A 331 4.90 -10.47 11.04
C ARG A 331 4.54 -11.35 12.23
N ALA A 332 5.12 -12.55 12.28
CA ALA A 332 4.89 -13.53 13.35
C ALA A 332 5.11 -13.03 14.79
N GLY A 333 5.81 -11.90 14.99
CA GLY A 333 6.23 -11.44 16.32
C GLY A 333 5.39 -10.34 17.00
N ASP A 334 4.52 -9.60 16.28
CA ASP A 334 3.78 -8.47 16.88
C ASP A 334 2.27 -8.50 16.60
N TYR A 335 1.85 -8.86 15.38
CA TYR A 335 0.45 -8.76 14.94
C TYR A 335 0.15 -9.85 13.89
N PRO A 336 0.02 -11.12 14.31
CA PRO A 336 -0.32 -12.21 13.40
C PRO A 336 -1.80 -12.18 12.99
N LEU A 337 -2.09 -12.68 11.80
CA LEU A 337 -3.42 -13.17 11.45
C LEU A 337 -3.40 -14.69 11.64
N THR A 338 -4.19 -15.17 12.59
CA THR A 338 -4.28 -16.60 12.94
C THR A 338 -5.57 -17.19 12.37
N PRO A 339 -5.77 -18.52 12.42
CA PRO A 339 -7.05 -19.13 12.07
C PRO A 339 -8.24 -18.54 12.82
N ARG A 340 -8.04 -17.98 14.03
CA ARG A 340 -9.10 -17.26 14.75
C ARG A 340 -9.50 -15.98 14.03
N GLY A 341 -8.54 -15.13 13.65
CA GLY A 341 -8.84 -13.91 12.91
C GLY A 341 -9.49 -14.21 11.56
N VAL A 342 -9.03 -15.24 10.85
CA VAL A 342 -9.66 -15.66 9.59
C VAL A 342 -11.12 -16.08 9.78
N ARG A 343 -11.45 -16.87 10.83
CA ARG A 343 -12.85 -17.21 11.11
C ARG A 343 -13.72 -15.97 11.32
N LEU A 344 -13.24 -14.99 12.08
CA LEU A 344 -13.95 -13.73 12.29
C LEU A 344 -14.18 -12.99 10.96
N LEU A 345 -13.17 -12.91 10.09
CA LEU A 345 -13.33 -12.29 8.77
C LEU A 345 -14.39 -13.03 7.93
N LYS A 346 -14.37 -14.37 7.92
CA LYS A 346 -15.36 -15.20 7.21
C LYS A 346 -16.78 -15.05 7.76
N GLU A 347 -16.95 -14.90 9.07
CA GLU A 347 -18.26 -14.59 9.69
C GLU A 347 -18.83 -13.25 9.18
N ARG A 348 -17.96 -12.33 8.74
CA ARG A 348 -18.32 -11.08 8.05
C ARG A 348 -18.34 -11.18 6.53
N ARG A 349 -18.30 -12.40 5.99
CA ARG A 349 -18.25 -12.71 4.54
C ARG A 349 -17.05 -12.12 3.81
N ILE A 350 -15.97 -11.82 4.53
CA ILE A 350 -14.69 -11.39 3.97
C ILE A 350 -13.87 -12.66 3.72
N TYR A 351 -13.75 -13.03 2.44
CA TYR A 351 -13.06 -14.25 2.00
C TYR A 351 -11.73 -13.97 1.31
N ALA A 352 -11.50 -12.72 0.90
CA ALA A 352 -10.29 -12.31 0.22
C ALA A 352 -9.68 -11.02 0.80
N MET A 353 -8.37 -11.05 0.98
CA MET A 353 -7.55 -9.85 1.13
C MET A 353 -7.03 -9.43 -0.25
N VAL A 354 -7.13 -8.15 -0.56
CA VAL A 354 -6.50 -7.53 -1.72
C VAL A 354 -5.45 -6.57 -1.21
N ASN A 355 -4.19 -6.81 -1.56
CA ASN A 355 -3.08 -6.04 -1.01
C ASN A 355 -1.88 -5.89 -1.95
N GLY A 356 -1.03 -4.97 -1.55
CA GLY A 356 0.25 -4.66 -2.16
C GLY A 356 1.45 -5.18 -1.40
N HIS A 357 2.52 -4.37 -1.41
CA HIS A 357 3.73 -4.50 -0.60
C HIS A 357 4.79 -5.51 -1.09
N ARG A 358 4.39 -6.56 -1.80
CA ARG A 358 5.32 -7.58 -2.32
C ARG A 358 5.26 -7.65 -3.84
N SER A 359 6.24 -7.03 -4.50
CA SER A 359 6.37 -7.08 -5.94
C SER A 359 6.72 -8.49 -6.42
N HIS A 360 5.93 -9.02 -7.36
CA HIS A 360 6.18 -10.31 -7.98
C HIS A 360 6.77 -10.17 -9.39
N PRO A 361 7.71 -11.04 -9.80
CA PRO A 361 8.36 -10.93 -11.10
C PRO A 361 7.46 -11.29 -12.29
N ASN A 362 6.39 -12.06 -12.05
CA ASN A 362 5.51 -12.67 -13.06
C ASN A 362 4.06 -12.15 -12.93
N GLY A 363 3.91 -10.85 -12.69
CA GLY A 363 2.62 -10.22 -12.42
C GLY A 363 1.99 -10.64 -11.09
N GLN A 364 0.72 -10.31 -10.93
CA GLN A 364 -0.07 -10.52 -9.70
C GLN A 364 -0.13 -12.00 -9.30
N GLN A 365 -0.23 -12.29 -8.00
CA GLN A 365 -0.29 -13.66 -7.47
C GLN A 365 -1.54 -13.88 -6.60
N LEU A 366 -2.04 -15.11 -6.57
CA LEU A 366 -3.19 -15.51 -5.76
C LEU A 366 -2.72 -16.61 -4.82
N PHE A 367 -2.74 -16.29 -3.53
CA PHE A 367 -2.31 -17.21 -2.48
C PHE A 367 -3.44 -17.52 -1.51
N VAL A 368 -3.35 -18.67 -0.85
CA VAL A 368 -4.12 -18.95 0.36
C VAL A 368 -3.19 -18.90 1.57
N ARG A 369 -3.61 -18.14 2.58
CA ARG A 369 -2.91 -17.97 3.86
C ARG A 369 -3.91 -18.17 4.98
N GLU A 370 -3.66 -19.15 5.85
CA GLU A 370 -4.54 -19.49 6.98
C GLU A 370 -6.02 -19.72 6.55
N GLY A 371 -6.26 -20.19 5.32
CA GLY A 371 -7.60 -20.41 4.76
C GLY A 371 -8.30 -19.16 4.20
N LEU A 372 -7.56 -18.05 4.01
CA LEU A 372 -8.05 -16.80 3.40
C LEU A 372 -7.35 -16.56 2.05
N LEU A 373 -8.11 -16.20 1.02
CA LEU A 373 -7.55 -15.83 -0.28
C LEU A 373 -6.82 -14.49 -0.18
N ASN A 374 -5.70 -14.37 -0.87
CA ASN A 374 -4.85 -13.19 -0.91
C ASN A 374 -4.51 -12.87 -2.36
N PHE A 375 -5.15 -11.84 -2.91
CA PHE A 375 -4.75 -11.21 -4.16
C PHE A 375 -3.56 -10.29 -3.88
N GLU A 376 -2.35 -10.76 -4.20
CA GLU A 376 -1.12 -9.99 -4.13
C GLU A 376 -0.93 -9.26 -5.47
N CYS A 377 -1.33 -7.99 -5.49
CA CYS A 377 -1.46 -7.21 -6.71
C CYS A 377 -0.23 -6.35 -7.05
N ASP A 378 0.75 -6.26 -6.14
CA ASP A 378 1.98 -5.49 -6.37
C ASP A 378 2.81 -6.13 -7.49
N THR A 379 3.03 -5.33 -8.52
CA THR A 379 3.94 -5.61 -9.63
C THR A 379 5.00 -4.51 -9.66
N GLN A 380 6.18 -4.78 -10.22
CA GLN A 380 7.26 -3.80 -10.21
C GLN A 380 6.98 -2.62 -11.17
N LEU A 381 6.08 -1.68 -10.82
CA LEU A 381 5.64 -0.61 -11.73
C LEU A 381 6.72 0.45 -11.97
N ASN A 382 7.31 1.01 -10.91
CA ASN A 382 8.13 2.22 -11.05
C ASN A 382 9.43 2.02 -11.87
N ALA A 383 9.72 2.97 -12.75
CA ALA A 383 10.79 2.93 -13.74
C ALA A 383 12.19 2.83 -13.12
N ASN A 384 12.42 3.48 -11.98
CA ASN A 384 13.72 3.46 -11.31
C ASN A 384 14.07 2.07 -10.76
N CYS A 385 13.11 1.38 -10.12
CA CYS A 385 13.32 0.01 -9.68
C CYS A 385 13.42 -0.96 -10.87
N ARG A 386 12.63 -0.76 -11.93
CA ARG A 386 12.73 -1.56 -13.16
C ARG A 386 14.11 -1.43 -13.80
N ARG A 387 14.65 -0.22 -13.91
CA ARG A 387 16.02 0.04 -14.41
C ARG A 387 17.08 -0.66 -13.56
N LYS A 388 16.98 -0.58 -12.23
CA LYS A 388 17.89 -1.29 -11.31
C LYS A 388 17.83 -2.81 -11.46
N LYS A 389 16.66 -3.36 -11.78
CA LYS A 389 16.43 -4.79 -12.04
C LYS A 389 16.55 -5.17 -13.52
N GLN A 390 17.02 -4.26 -14.37
CA GLN A 390 17.22 -4.46 -15.81
C GLN A 390 15.97 -5.00 -16.55
N ARG A 391 14.77 -4.56 -16.13
CA ARG A 391 13.53 -4.90 -16.82
C ARG A 391 13.35 -4.03 -18.06
N GLN A 392 13.09 -4.69 -19.20
CA GLN A 392 13.01 -4.05 -20.52
C GLN A 392 11.64 -3.42 -20.79
N THR A 393 10.56 -4.03 -20.30
CA THR A 393 9.20 -3.52 -20.51
C THR A 393 8.91 -2.35 -19.56
N PRO A 394 8.19 -1.29 -20.01
CA PRO A 394 7.64 -0.28 -19.11
C PRO A 394 6.72 -0.92 -18.06
N GLY A 395 6.63 -0.30 -16.89
CA GLY A 395 5.68 -0.76 -15.87
C GLY A 395 4.26 -0.34 -16.21
N GLU A 396 3.34 -1.31 -16.20
CA GLU A 396 1.89 -1.13 -16.32
C GLU A 396 1.18 -2.37 -15.76
N ALA A 397 0.17 -2.17 -14.90
CA ALA A 397 -0.60 -3.25 -14.31
C ALA A 397 -1.88 -2.75 -13.63
N VAL A 398 -2.90 -3.60 -13.59
CA VAL A 398 -4.14 -3.39 -12.84
C VAL A 398 -4.74 -4.73 -12.45
N THR A 399 -5.41 -4.79 -11.30
CA THR A 399 -6.29 -5.92 -10.94
C THR A 399 -7.73 -5.44 -10.97
N ILE A 400 -8.59 -6.11 -11.74
CA ILE A 400 -9.97 -5.72 -11.98
C ILE A 400 -10.89 -6.73 -11.32
N PHE A 401 -11.77 -6.25 -10.44
CA PHE A 401 -12.81 -7.03 -9.78
C PHE A 401 -14.14 -6.64 -10.40
N HIS A 402 -14.70 -7.51 -11.21
CA HIS A 402 -15.93 -7.28 -11.95
C HIS A 402 -17.14 -7.49 -11.03
N SER A 403 -18.20 -6.72 -11.27
CA SER A 403 -19.46 -6.87 -10.53
C SER A 403 -20.14 -8.23 -10.76
N ASP A 404 -19.78 -8.94 -11.85
CA ASP A 404 -20.20 -10.31 -12.13
C ASP A 404 -19.46 -11.38 -11.31
N GLY A 405 -18.44 -11.01 -10.51
CA GLY A 405 -17.66 -11.91 -9.67
C GLY A 405 -16.32 -12.34 -10.27
N ARG A 406 -16.06 -12.07 -11.56
CA ARG A 406 -14.76 -12.34 -12.18
C ARG A 406 -13.68 -11.40 -11.63
N VAL A 407 -12.46 -11.92 -11.47
CA VAL A 407 -11.27 -11.12 -11.16
C VAL A 407 -10.23 -11.29 -12.26
N GLN A 408 -9.64 -10.20 -12.74
CA GLN A 408 -8.62 -10.21 -13.78
C GLN A 408 -7.35 -9.49 -13.36
N GLY A 409 -6.19 -10.11 -13.61
CA GLY A 409 -4.88 -9.47 -13.48
C GLY A 409 -4.32 -9.12 -14.86
N LEU A 410 -4.10 -7.83 -15.12
CA LEU A 410 -3.39 -7.33 -16.30
C LEU A 410 -2.02 -6.81 -15.87
N SER A 411 -0.95 -7.20 -16.57
CA SER A 411 0.40 -6.72 -16.28
C SER A 411 1.32 -6.88 -17.47
N ALA A 412 2.18 -5.89 -17.74
CA ALA A 412 3.26 -6.04 -18.73
C ALA A 412 4.36 -7.03 -18.29
N ASP A 413 4.32 -7.50 -17.04
CA ASP A 413 5.23 -8.53 -16.53
C ASP A 413 4.68 -9.96 -16.75
N TYR A 414 3.52 -10.11 -17.41
CA TYR A 414 2.94 -11.42 -17.71
C TYR A 414 2.25 -11.43 -19.09
N PRO A 415 2.47 -12.45 -19.94
CA PRO A 415 1.99 -12.43 -21.33
C PRO A 415 0.48 -12.65 -21.48
N ALA A 416 -0.21 -13.12 -20.44
CA ALA A 416 -1.61 -13.49 -20.46
C ALA A 416 -2.45 -12.69 -19.45
N VAL A 417 -3.77 -12.67 -19.65
CA VAL A 417 -4.71 -12.17 -18.64
C VAL A 417 -4.96 -13.28 -17.64
N LYS A 418 -4.57 -13.06 -16.38
CA LYS A 418 -4.90 -13.98 -15.28
C LYS A 418 -6.36 -13.81 -14.91
N GLN A 419 -7.13 -14.90 -14.81
CA GLN A 419 -8.56 -14.86 -14.53
C GLN A 419 -8.96 -15.78 -13.38
N PHE A 420 -9.65 -15.24 -12.39
CA PHE A 420 -10.24 -15.99 -11.28
C PHE A 420 -11.76 -15.80 -11.27
N HIS A 421 -12.51 -16.82 -10.87
CA HIS A 421 -13.94 -16.72 -10.58
C HIS A 421 -14.27 -17.58 -9.35
N PRO A 422 -15.03 -17.06 -8.36
CA PRO A 422 -15.38 -17.79 -7.13
C PRO A 422 -16.03 -19.15 -7.38
N ASN A 423 -16.85 -19.30 -8.43
CA ASN A 423 -17.47 -20.58 -8.80
C ASN A 423 -16.46 -21.70 -9.09
N HIS A 424 -15.20 -21.38 -9.40
CA HIS A 424 -14.15 -22.39 -9.57
C HIS A 424 -13.66 -22.97 -8.22
N LEU A 425 -14.07 -22.39 -7.09
CA LEU A 425 -13.82 -22.95 -5.76
C LEU A 425 -14.82 -24.06 -5.40
N SER A 426 -15.93 -24.17 -6.14
CA SER A 426 -17.00 -25.14 -5.91
C SER A 426 -16.78 -26.41 -6.72
N SER A 427 -15.84 -27.26 -6.31
CA SER A 427 -15.79 -28.67 -6.70
C SER A 427 -14.83 -29.44 -5.79
N ASP A 428 -15.38 -30.05 -4.73
CA ASP A 428 -15.06 -31.40 -4.23
C ASP A 428 -15.73 -31.61 -2.86
N ASP A 429 -16.89 -32.30 -2.88
CA ASP A 429 -17.50 -33.13 -1.81
C ASP A 429 -19.04 -33.18 -1.87
N ALA A 430 -19.58 -33.61 -3.01
CA ALA A 430 -20.93 -34.16 -3.08
C ALA A 430 -20.97 -35.29 -4.13
N GLY A 431 -20.28 -36.41 -3.88
CA GLY A 431 -20.34 -37.54 -4.82
C GLY A 431 -19.35 -38.67 -4.56
N GLY A 432 -19.30 -39.20 -3.34
CA GLY A 432 -18.45 -40.34 -3.00
C GLY A 432 -19.20 -41.44 -2.26
N SER A 433 -20.05 -42.21 -2.93
CA SER A 433 -20.37 -43.58 -2.51
C SER A 433 -20.77 -44.48 -3.69
N HIS A 434 -19.78 -45.27 -4.11
CA HIS A 434 -19.80 -46.66 -4.60
C HIS A 434 -20.80 -47.13 -5.67
N GLY A 435 -20.21 -47.70 -6.72
CA GLY A 435 -20.86 -48.70 -7.57
C GLY A 435 -19.94 -49.21 -8.68
N GLN A 436 -18.97 -50.07 -8.34
CA GLN A 436 -18.25 -50.90 -9.31
C GLN A 436 -19.23 -51.60 -10.27
N LYS A 437 -18.86 -51.71 -11.55
CA LYS A 437 -18.89 -53.00 -12.25
C LYS A 437 -17.95 -52.98 -13.47
N GLU A 438 -17.02 -53.93 -13.41
CA GLU A 438 -16.24 -54.46 -14.53
C GLU A 438 -17.13 -54.80 -15.73
N GLN A 439 -16.60 -54.68 -16.95
CA GLN A 439 -16.25 -55.86 -17.76
C GLN A 439 -15.79 -55.48 -19.20
N THR A 440 -14.51 -55.76 -19.45
CA THR A 440 -13.93 -56.49 -20.61
C THR A 440 -14.21 -56.14 -22.08
N VAL A 441 -13.06 -56.09 -22.78
CA VAL A 441 -12.71 -56.12 -24.22
C VAL A 441 -12.89 -54.84 -25.02
#